data_AF-A0A059J705-F1
#
_entry.id   AF-A0A059J705-F1
#
_cell.length_a   1.000
_cell.length_b   1.000
_cell.length_c   1.000
_cell.angle_alpha   90.00
_cell.angle_beta   90.00
_cell.angle_gamma   90.00
#
_symmetry.space_group_name_H-M   'P 1'
#
loop_
_entity.id
_entity.type
_entity.pdbx_description
1 polymer ?
#
loop_
_entity_poly.entity_id
_entity_poly.type
_entity_poly.pdbx_seq_one_letter_code
_entity_poly.pdbx_strand_id
1 'polypeptide(L)'
;MLRYLPRTLRGGSFGAVRRHFHQVTGDFTNYDVKGVPTTAKVPIIVGEPGQTYVLVPTDIGRAFHTASLELNEPTTGLSTGATDETCKATFFHDSQHFGVGGPSKYPQLRIPTSLPPQTDSNTSPATIYLNGKMHNMVLDGTADAGFAQMANDTVRTLRDDLERLKDM
;
A
#
# COMPACT_ATOMS: atom_id res chain seq x y z
N MET A 1 -1.82 -16.35 49.43
CA MET A 1 -2.64 -15.21 48.94
C MET A 1 -1.70 -14.16 48.36
N LEU A 2 -1.55 -14.10 47.04
CA LEU A 2 -0.79 -13.04 46.36
C LEU A 2 -1.78 -12.02 45.80
N ARG A 3 -1.68 -10.75 46.24
CA ARG A 3 -2.49 -9.65 45.72
C ARG A 3 -1.84 -9.11 44.45
N TYR A 4 -2.50 -9.28 43.30
CA TYR A 4 -2.15 -8.57 42.07
C TYR A 4 -2.68 -7.13 42.16
N LEU A 5 -1.77 -6.16 42.13
CA LEU A 5 -2.14 -4.76 41.86
C LEU A 5 -2.20 -4.58 40.34
N PRO A 6 -3.28 -4.01 39.78
CA PRO A 6 -3.30 -3.69 38.37
C PRO A 6 -2.32 -2.55 38.10
N ARG A 7 -1.38 -2.78 37.17
CA ARG A 7 -0.59 -1.71 36.57
C ARG A 7 -1.57 -0.71 35.96
N THR A 8 -1.52 0.52 36.46
CA THR A 8 -2.19 1.66 35.84
C THR A 8 -1.69 1.78 34.40
N LEU A 9 -2.57 1.48 33.44
CA LEU A 9 -2.41 1.93 32.07
C LEU A 9 -2.41 3.46 32.15
N ARG A 10 -1.21 4.05 32.05
CA ARG A 10 -1.04 5.48 31.87
C ARG A 10 -1.69 5.81 30.54
N GLY A 11 -2.94 6.27 30.61
CA GLY A 11 -3.68 6.78 29.46
C GLY A 11 -2.89 7.93 28.87
N GLY A 12 -2.09 7.63 27.84
CA GLY A 12 -1.62 8.65 26.93
C GLY A 12 -2.86 9.28 26.32
N SER A 13 -2.95 10.61 26.39
CA SER A 13 -3.89 11.35 25.57
C SER A 13 -3.60 10.96 24.12
N PHE A 14 -4.45 10.12 23.52
CA PHE A 14 -4.53 9.99 22.07
C PHE A 14 -5.11 11.33 21.58
N GLY A 15 -4.25 12.35 21.49
CA GLY A 15 -4.58 13.55 20.74
C GLY A 15 -4.98 13.07 19.37
N ALA A 16 -6.19 13.43 18.92
CA ALA A 16 -6.65 13.08 17.59
C ALA A 16 -5.67 13.67 16.57
N VAL A 17 -4.74 12.86 16.08
CA VAL A 17 -3.83 13.25 15.01
C VAL A 17 -4.69 13.35 13.76
N ARG A 18 -5.05 14.57 13.38
CA ARG A 18 -5.69 14.80 12.08
C ARG A 18 -4.68 14.45 11.00
N ARG A 19 -4.98 13.43 10.21
CA ARG A 19 -4.30 13.18 8.94
C ARG A 19 -4.88 14.17 7.92
N HIS A 20 -4.04 15.02 7.34
CA HIS A 20 -4.44 15.74 6.13
C HIS A 20 -3.97 14.98 4.91
N PHE A 21 -4.76 15.12 3.85
CA PHE A 21 -4.57 14.42 2.61
C PHE A 21 -4.48 15.45 1.51
N HIS A 22 -3.49 15.29 0.64
CA HIS A 22 -3.17 16.22 -0.42
C HIS A 22 -3.34 15.53 -1.74
N GLN A 23 -4.20 16.09 -2.60
CA GLN A 23 -4.30 15.60 -3.97
C GLN A 23 -3.10 16.11 -4.76
N VAL A 24 -2.36 15.19 -5.35
CA VAL A 24 -1.20 15.48 -6.21
C VAL A 24 -1.29 14.65 -7.49
N THR A 25 -0.40 14.92 -8.43
CA THR A 25 -0.33 14.19 -9.70
C THR A 25 0.92 13.33 -9.73
N GLY A 26 0.74 12.01 -9.87
CA GLY A 26 1.81 11.06 -10.10
C GLY A 26 2.05 10.80 -11.59
N ASP A 27 3.21 10.24 -11.90
CA ASP A 27 3.53 9.69 -13.21
C ASP A 27 3.45 8.16 -13.14
N PHE A 28 2.43 7.60 -13.76
CA PHE A 28 2.26 6.16 -13.85
C PHE A 28 2.78 5.66 -15.20
N THR A 29 3.80 4.82 -15.18
CA THR A 29 4.34 4.15 -16.35
C THR A 29 3.91 2.69 -16.34
N ASN A 30 3.27 2.25 -17.41
CA ASN A 30 2.95 0.85 -17.66
C ASN A 30 3.58 0.40 -18.99
N TYR A 31 3.64 -0.90 -19.25
CA TYR A 31 4.24 -1.46 -20.45
C TYR A 31 3.17 -2.19 -21.26
N ASP A 32 3.15 -1.95 -22.57
CA ASP A 32 2.25 -2.68 -23.47
C ASP A 32 2.75 -4.11 -23.72
N VAL A 33 1.97 -4.91 -24.48
CA VAL A 33 2.33 -6.29 -24.84
C VAL A 33 3.64 -6.41 -25.65
N LYS A 34 4.15 -5.31 -26.20
CA LYS A 34 5.43 -5.24 -26.92
C LYS A 34 6.57 -4.77 -26.01
N GLY A 35 6.27 -4.45 -24.74
CA GLY A 35 7.20 -3.92 -23.77
C GLY A 35 7.53 -2.44 -23.99
N VAL A 36 6.69 -1.69 -24.68
CA VAL A 36 6.85 -0.24 -24.88
C VAL A 36 6.25 0.49 -23.68
N PRO A 37 7.02 1.37 -23.00
CA PRO A 37 6.50 2.13 -21.87
C PRO A 37 5.51 3.20 -22.33
N THR A 38 4.37 3.26 -21.64
CA THR A 38 3.37 4.33 -21.76
C THR A 38 3.24 5.01 -20.41
N THR A 39 3.51 6.31 -20.35
CA THR A 39 3.42 7.10 -19.12
C THR A 39 2.19 8.01 -19.16
N ALA A 40 1.39 7.97 -18.10
CA ALA A 40 0.21 8.80 -17.91
C ALA A 40 0.28 9.58 -16.60
N LYS A 41 -0.25 10.80 -16.62
CA LYS A 41 -0.47 11.61 -15.41
C LYS A 41 -1.71 11.10 -14.69
N VAL A 42 -1.57 10.78 -13.41
CA VAL A 42 -2.66 10.17 -12.61
C VAL A 42 -2.90 10.96 -11.33
N PRO A 43 -4.16 11.20 -10.93
CA PRO A 43 -4.46 11.81 -9.65
C PRO A 43 -4.19 10.80 -8.53
N ILE A 44 -3.41 11.19 -7.54
CA ILE A 44 -3.14 10.40 -6.34
C ILE A 44 -3.39 11.28 -5.11
N ILE A 45 -3.56 10.66 -3.95
CA ILE A 45 -3.70 11.37 -2.69
C ILE A 45 -2.55 10.92 -1.79
N VAL A 46 -1.82 11.86 -1.21
CA VAL A 46 -0.70 11.59 -0.30
C VAL A 46 -1.02 12.12 1.10
N GLY A 47 -0.46 11.48 2.12
CA GLY A 47 -0.49 11.99 3.49
C GLY A 47 0.36 13.26 3.67
N GLU A 48 0.53 13.67 4.91
CA GLU A 48 1.37 14.81 5.27
C GLU A 48 2.86 14.57 4.97
N PRO A 49 3.66 15.63 4.82
CA PRO A 49 5.12 15.50 4.80
C PRO A 49 5.63 14.65 5.98
N GLY A 50 6.43 13.62 5.69
CA GLY A 50 6.91 12.65 6.68
C GLY A 50 5.99 11.46 6.93
N GLN A 51 4.80 11.42 6.33
CA GLN A 51 3.97 10.22 6.24
C GLN A 51 4.30 9.42 4.98
N THR A 52 3.93 8.14 4.97
CA THR A 52 4.20 7.21 3.85
C THR A 52 2.93 6.71 3.18
N TYR A 53 1.79 7.31 3.54
CA TYR A 53 0.48 6.93 3.05
C TYR A 53 0.19 7.54 1.67
N VAL A 54 -0.09 6.67 0.70
CA VAL A 54 -0.45 7.05 -0.67
C VAL A 54 -1.71 6.30 -1.10
N LEU A 55 -2.72 6.99 -1.61
CA LEU A 55 -3.88 6.41 -2.26
C LEU A 55 -3.80 6.58 -3.76
N VAL A 56 -4.06 5.50 -4.48
CA VAL A 56 -4.00 5.44 -5.93
C VAL A 56 -5.33 4.94 -6.52
N PRO A 57 -5.65 5.33 -7.77
CA PRO A 57 -6.68 4.69 -8.56
C PRO A 57 -6.56 3.16 -8.60
N THR A 58 -7.70 2.47 -8.67
CA THR A 58 -7.73 1.01 -8.52
C THR A 58 -7.02 0.26 -9.66
N ASP A 59 -7.07 0.83 -10.87
CA ASP A 59 -6.37 0.33 -12.06
C ASP A 59 -4.85 0.31 -11.86
N ILE A 60 -4.28 1.32 -11.19
CA ILE A 60 -2.85 1.34 -10.85
C ILE A 60 -2.53 0.21 -9.89
N GLY A 61 -3.23 0.10 -8.76
CA GLY A 61 -2.94 -0.98 -7.81
C GLY A 61 -3.13 -2.38 -8.42
N ARG A 62 -4.10 -2.56 -9.31
CA ARG A 62 -4.28 -3.81 -10.08
C ARG A 62 -3.12 -4.09 -11.02
N ALA A 63 -2.59 -3.08 -11.69
CA ALA A 63 -1.42 -3.26 -12.56
C ALA A 63 -0.20 -3.75 -11.75
N PHE A 64 0.03 -3.19 -10.57
CA PHE A 64 1.07 -3.68 -9.65
C PHE A 64 0.79 -5.11 -9.16
N HIS A 65 -0.46 -5.45 -8.89
CA HIS A 65 -0.85 -6.80 -8.50
C HIS A 65 -0.56 -7.82 -9.60
N THR A 66 -0.98 -7.54 -10.84
CA THR A 66 -0.67 -8.40 -12.00
C THR A 66 0.83 -8.58 -12.18
N ALA A 67 1.60 -7.50 -12.11
CA ALA A 67 3.06 -7.56 -12.17
C ALA A 67 3.68 -8.39 -11.04
N SER A 68 3.15 -8.26 -9.82
CA SER A 68 3.57 -9.05 -8.67
C SER A 68 3.25 -10.53 -8.85
N LEU A 69 2.11 -10.89 -9.47
CA LEU A 69 1.78 -12.28 -9.78
C LEU A 69 2.76 -12.85 -10.81
N GLU A 70 3.00 -12.15 -11.91
CA GLU A 70 3.95 -12.57 -12.96
C GLU A 70 5.36 -12.83 -12.43
N LEU A 71 5.80 -12.04 -11.44
CA LEU A 71 7.10 -12.21 -10.78
C LEU A 71 7.16 -13.42 -9.85
N ASN A 72 6.04 -13.78 -9.25
CA ASN A 72 5.94 -14.86 -8.28
C ASN A 72 5.36 -16.15 -8.89
N GLU A 73 5.13 -16.20 -10.22
CA GLU A 73 4.68 -17.40 -10.92
C GLU A 73 5.65 -18.56 -10.64
N PRO A 74 5.21 -19.59 -9.88
CA PRO A 74 6.04 -20.73 -9.62
C PRO A 74 5.98 -21.62 -10.87
N THR A 75 7.14 -22.08 -11.35
CA THR A 75 7.23 -23.25 -12.26
C THR A 75 6.64 -24.54 -11.64
N THR A 76 5.95 -24.47 -10.50
CA THR A 76 5.31 -25.60 -9.82
C THR A 76 4.25 -25.09 -8.82
N GLY A 77 3.02 -24.87 -9.30
CA GLY A 77 1.75 -25.24 -8.66
C GLY A 77 1.47 -25.06 -7.15
N LEU A 78 2.20 -24.24 -6.38
CA LEU A 78 1.89 -24.02 -4.97
C LEU A 78 1.93 -22.53 -4.63
N SER A 79 0.79 -21.86 -4.84
CA SER A 79 0.54 -20.50 -4.37
C SER A 79 0.43 -20.50 -2.85
N THR A 80 1.49 -20.06 -2.16
CA THR A 80 1.46 -19.82 -0.72
C THR A 80 0.71 -18.52 -0.44
N GLY A 81 -0.56 -18.64 -0.03
CA GLY A 81 -1.25 -17.73 0.89
C GLY A 81 -1.36 -16.24 0.52
N ALA A 82 -1.04 -15.84 -0.71
CA ALA A 82 -1.34 -14.49 -1.19
C ALA A 82 -2.86 -14.36 -1.29
N THR A 83 -3.46 -13.68 -0.31
CA THR A 83 -4.81 -13.16 -0.49
C THR A 83 -4.77 -12.19 -1.67
N ASP A 84 -5.71 -12.32 -2.61
CA ASP A 84 -5.94 -11.46 -3.80
C ASP A 84 -6.20 -9.96 -3.47
N GLU A 85 -5.89 -9.56 -2.24
CA GLU A 85 -6.22 -8.31 -1.58
C GLU A 85 -4.96 -7.47 -1.29
N THR A 86 -3.75 -8.02 -1.46
CA THR A 86 -2.49 -7.29 -1.28
C THR A 86 -1.40 -7.73 -2.25
N CYS A 87 -0.51 -6.82 -2.65
CA CYS A 87 0.75 -7.17 -3.32
C CYS A 87 1.97 -6.43 -2.75
N LYS A 88 3.14 -7.03 -2.93
CA LYS A 88 4.42 -6.43 -2.53
C LYS A 88 4.95 -5.49 -3.59
N ALA A 89 5.57 -4.42 -3.14
CA ALA A 89 6.23 -3.42 -3.95
C ALA A 89 7.51 -2.93 -3.25
N THR A 90 8.28 -2.13 -3.96
CA THR A 90 9.48 -1.46 -3.48
C THR A 90 9.37 0.02 -3.80
N PHE A 91 9.66 0.87 -2.83
CA PHE A 91 9.84 2.30 -3.07
C PHE A 91 11.32 2.61 -3.23
N PHE A 92 11.67 3.34 -4.29
CA PHE A 92 13.04 3.77 -4.60
C PHE A 92 13.17 5.26 -4.30
N HIS A 93 13.98 5.61 -3.30
CA HIS A 93 14.05 6.97 -2.75
C HIS A 93 14.66 7.98 -3.71
N ASP A 94 15.78 7.62 -4.38
CA ASP A 94 16.48 8.51 -5.32
C ASP A 94 15.61 8.98 -6.49
N SER A 95 14.67 8.14 -6.92
CA SER A 95 13.80 8.38 -8.08
C SER A 95 12.33 8.56 -7.71
N GLN A 96 12.02 8.53 -6.41
CA GLN A 96 10.69 8.77 -5.83
C GLN A 96 9.57 7.95 -6.48
N HIS A 97 9.81 6.65 -6.70
CA HIS A 97 8.81 5.80 -7.35
C HIS A 97 8.59 4.47 -6.63
N PHE A 98 7.35 4.01 -6.72
CA PHE A 98 7.00 2.62 -6.46
C PHE A 98 7.26 1.77 -7.69
N GLY A 99 7.84 0.59 -7.51
CA GLY A 99 8.01 -0.44 -8.53
C GLY A 99 7.85 -1.83 -7.93
N VAL A 100 7.79 -2.86 -8.77
CA VAL A 100 7.86 -4.26 -8.32
C VAL A 100 9.30 -4.76 -8.51
N GLY A 101 9.82 -5.53 -7.57
CA GLY A 101 11.19 -6.07 -7.65
C GLY A 101 11.31 -7.05 -8.81
N GLY A 102 11.95 -6.64 -9.92
CA GLY A 102 11.98 -7.44 -11.15
C GLY A 102 12.60 -6.72 -12.35
N PRO A 103 12.53 -7.31 -13.56
CA PRO A 103 12.94 -6.66 -14.80
C PRO A 103 12.37 -5.25 -14.98
N SER A 104 13.07 -4.42 -15.74
CA SER A 104 12.76 -3.01 -16.02
C SER A 104 11.47 -2.74 -16.81
N LYS A 105 10.59 -3.74 -16.94
CA LYS A 105 9.33 -3.71 -17.72
C LYS A 105 8.07 -3.85 -16.86
N TYR A 106 8.16 -3.60 -15.55
CA TYR A 106 7.01 -3.61 -14.65
C TYR A 106 6.48 -2.21 -14.38
N PRO A 107 5.18 -2.08 -14.01
CA PRO A 107 4.58 -0.81 -13.69
C PRO A 107 5.39 -0.03 -12.66
N GLN A 108 5.46 1.28 -12.89
CA GLN A 108 6.11 2.23 -11.99
C GLN A 108 5.16 3.38 -11.71
N LEU A 109 5.12 3.82 -10.45
CA LEU A 109 4.41 5.02 -10.05
C LEU A 109 5.39 5.98 -9.40
N ARG A 110 5.80 7.01 -10.14
CA ARG A 110 6.58 8.11 -9.57
C ARG A 110 5.64 9.12 -8.94
N ILE A 111 5.95 9.50 -7.71
CA ILE A 111 5.18 10.49 -6.95
C ILE A 111 6.01 11.76 -6.78
N PRO A 112 5.40 12.96 -6.72
CA PRO A 112 6.12 14.22 -6.58
C PRO A 112 6.56 14.51 -5.14
N THR A 113 6.41 13.55 -4.23
CA THR A 113 6.63 13.70 -2.79
C THR A 113 7.69 12.70 -2.34
N SER A 114 8.69 13.18 -1.60
CA SER A 114 9.67 12.31 -0.97
C SER A 114 9.03 11.62 0.25
N LEU A 115 9.11 10.30 0.29
CA LEU A 115 8.74 9.52 1.47
C LEU A 115 9.98 9.29 2.34
N PRO A 116 9.87 9.35 3.67
CA PRO A 116 11.02 9.16 4.55
C PRO A 116 11.56 7.72 4.48
N PRO A 117 12.88 7.54 4.32
CA PRO A 117 13.49 6.22 4.38
C PRO A 117 13.39 5.64 5.80
N GLN A 118 13.18 4.33 5.88
CA GLN A 118 13.08 3.61 7.16
C GLN A 118 14.45 3.07 7.64
N THR A 119 15.41 3.01 6.72
CA THR A 119 16.78 2.54 6.93
C THR A 119 17.72 3.38 6.06
N ASP A 120 19.03 3.18 6.17
CA ASP A 120 20.01 3.86 5.30
C ASP A 120 20.00 3.34 3.84
N SER A 121 19.09 2.42 3.50
CA SER A 121 18.93 1.90 2.14
C SER A 121 18.20 2.91 1.24
N ASN A 122 18.62 2.97 -0.03
CA ASN A 122 17.89 3.70 -1.09
C ASN A 122 16.52 3.07 -1.42
N THR A 123 16.24 1.87 -0.93
CA THR A 123 14.96 1.21 -1.14
C THR A 123 14.25 0.95 0.17
N SER A 124 12.92 1.06 0.15
CA SER A 124 12.08 0.62 1.25
C SER A 124 11.05 -0.38 0.77
N PRO A 125 10.84 -1.50 1.50
CA PRO A 125 9.76 -2.41 1.20
C PRO A 125 8.41 -1.68 1.34
N ALA A 126 7.47 -2.02 0.48
CA ALA A 126 6.14 -1.44 0.46
C ALA A 126 5.09 -2.52 0.22
N THR A 127 3.88 -2.24 0.69
CA THR A 127 2.71 -3.10 0.48
C THR A 127 1.59 -2.26 -0.12
N ILE A 128 0.93 -2.85 -1.11
CA ILE A 128 -0.26 -2.29 -1.74
C ILE A 128 -1.47 -3.07 -1.25
N TYR A 129 -2.46 -2.39 -0.67
CA TYR A 129 -3.74 -2.96 -0.26
C TYR A 129 -4.80 -2.63 -1.31
N LEU A 130 -5.42 -3.68 -1.85
CA LEU A 130 -6.27 -3.65 -3.04
C LEU A 130 -7.78 -3.59 -2.71
N ASN A 131 -8.11 -3.08 -1.53
CA ASN A 131 -9.48 -2.90 -1.07
C ASN A 131 -9.98 -1.47 -1.30
N GLY A 132 -11.30 -1.29 -1.25
CA GLY A 132 -11.94 0.04 -1.29
C GLY A 132 -12.01 0.67 -2.68
N LYS A 133 -12.35 1.97 -2.72
CA LYS A 133 -12.48 2.77 -3.97
C LYS A 133 -11.16 3.29 -4.51
N MET A 134 -10.12 3.28 -3.69
CA MET A 134 -8.74 3.62 -4.03
C MET A 134 -7.84 2.66 -3.28
N HIS A 135 -6.74 2.25 -3.89
CA HIS A 135 -5.80 1.31 -3.26
C HIS A 135 -4.75 2.07 -2.46
N ASN A 136 -4.35 1.49 -1.33
CA ASN A 136 -3.36 2.08 -0.44
C ASN A 136 -1.98 1.55 -0.80
N MET A 137 -0.99 2.43 -1.00
CA MET A 137 0.43 2.09 -1.05
C MET A 137 1.11 2.70 0.18
N VAL A 138 1.82 1.86 0.93
CA VAL A 138 2.46 2.25 2.20
C VAL A 138 3.82 1.60 2.32
N LEU A 139 4.78 2.29 2.97
CA LEU A 139 6.08 1.70 3.29
C LEU A 139 5.94 0.78 4.51
N ASP A 140 6.44 -0.45 4.39
CA ASP A 140 6.36 -1.46 5.45
C ASP A 140 7.12 -0.97 6.70
N GLY A 141 6.66 -1.36 7.89
CA GLY A 141 7.26 -0.95 9.17
C GLY A 141 6.85 0.44 9.68
N THR A 142 6.03 1.18 8.93
CA THR A 142 5.53 2.51 9.33
C THR A 142 4.20 2.45 10.06
N ALA A 143 3.87 3.54 10.78
CA ALA A 143 2.54 3.70 11.38
C ALA A 143 1.41 3.71 10.32
N ASP A 144 1.71 4.17 9.10
CA ASP A 144 0.77 4.15 7.98
C ASP A 144 0.52 2.73 7.46
N ALA A 145 1.55 1.88 7.43
CA ALA A 145 1.37 0.46 7.14
C ALA A 145 0.50 -0.24 8.19
N GLY A 146 0.71 0.05 9.49
CA GLY A 146 -0.15 -0.46 10.55
C GLY A 146 -1.61 -0.02 10.40
N PHE A 147 -1.84 1.25 10.04
CA PHE A 147 -3.19 1.76 9.76
C PHE A 147 -3.84 1.07 8.56
N ALA A 148 -3.13 0.96 7.44
CA ALA A 148 -3.64 0.32 6.23
C ALA A 148 -3.98 -1.16 6.44
N GLN A 149 -3.15 -1.87 7.22
CA GLN A 149 -3.42 -3.25 7.61
C GLN A 149 -4.70 -3.37 8.43
N MET A 150 -4.87 -2.56 9.48
CA MET A 150 -6.08 -2.59 10.31
C MET A 150 -7.33 -2.25 9.50
N ALA A 151 -7.24 -1.29 8.57
CA ALA A 151 -8.34 -0.95 7.67
C ALA A 151 -8.70 -2.14 6.77
N ASN A 152 -7.70 -2.83 6.20
CA ASN A 152 -7.91 -4.04 5.40
C ASN A 152 -8.56 -5.16 6.20
N ASP A 153 -8.06 -5.44 7.40
CA ASP A 153 -8.60 -6.49 8.26
C ASP A 153 -10.05 -6.18 8.67
N THR A 154 -10.37 -4.91 8.92
CA THR A 154 -11.74 -4.47 9.23
C THR A 154 -12.69 -4.71 8.04
N VAL A 155 -12.27 -4.40 6.81
CA VAL A 155 -13.06 -4.67 5.60
C VAL A 155 -13.36 -6.16 5.48
N ARG A 156 -12.39 -7.03 5.79
CA ARG A 156 -12.58 -8.48 5.77
C ARG A 156 -13.60 -8.94 6.81
N THR A 157 -13.53 -8.41 8.03
CA THR A 157 -14.50 -8.73 9.09
C THR A 157 -15.91 -8.28 8.75
N LEU A 158 -16.06 -7.10 8.12
CA LEU A 158 -17.36 -6.52 7.81
C LEU A 158 -17.94 -6.99 6.48
N ARG A 159 -17.20 -7.78 5.68
CA ARG A 159 -17.57 -8.12 4.30
C ARG A 159 -18.95 -8.76 4.22
N ASP A 160 -19.18 -9.82 5.00
CA ASP A 160 -20.42 -10.59 4.95
C ASP A 160 -21.63 -9.74 5.38
N ASP A 161 -21.45 -8.88 6.39
CA ASP A 161 -22.50 -7.97 6.86
C ASP A 161 -22.81 -6.87 5.83
N LEU A 162 -21.78 -6.33 5.16
CA LEU A 162 -21.94 -5.34 4.09
C LEU A 162 -22.65 -5.94 2.87
N GLU A 163 -22.39 -7.21 2.53
CA GLU A 163 -23.12 -7.89 1.45
C GLU A 163 -24.60 -8.06 1.80
N ARG A 164 -24.92 -8.48 3.04
CA ARG A 164 -26.30 -8.62 3.51
C ARG A 164 -27.08 -7.30 3.47
N LEU A 165 -26.40 -6.17 3.67
CA LEU A 165 -27.00 -4.83 3.61
C LEU A 165 -27.33 -4.36 2.19
N LYS A 166 -26.80 -4.98 1.13
CA LYS A 166 -27.11 -4.59 -0.26
C LYS A 166 -28.51 -4.99 -0.71
N ASP A 167 -29.03 -6.07 -0.12
CA ASP A 167 -30.31 -6.68 -0.50
C ASP A 167 -31.48 -6.22 0.40
N MET A 168 -31.23 -5.28 1.31
CA MET A 168 -32.24 -4.62 2.15
C MET A 168 -32.72 -3.32 1.52
#